data_AF-A0AA40ST98-F1
#
_entry.id   AF-A0AA40ST98-F1
#
_cell.length_a   1.000
_cell.length_b   1.000
_cell.length_c   1.000
_cell.angle_alpha   90.00
_cell.angle_beta   90.00
_cell.angle_gamma   90.00
#
_symmetry.space_group_name_H-M   'P 1'
#
loop_
_entity.id
_entity.type
_entity.pdbx_description
1 polymer ?
#
loop_
_entity_poly.entity_id
_entity_poly.type
_entity_poly.pdbx_seq_one_letter_code
_entity_poly.pdbx_strand_id
1 'polypeptide(L)'
;MFLSNLLEKLHSLKLEYLLPLPLLLTAFGLGGESLTNILLSRSHPIINKLQADTQTVKIRLAANVLLTEAEIEKEQEFTEVELKTANSVLKKLIFKIPVAELSKIKAMIAQELGVSGEIEIQANTQIQIRSAVQVLGILAEIEKKRRLTKVEVNTANSILKKLEFEFPVTELSSVKAMINQELGLSHEDAGMFISYRVKN
;
A
#
# COMPACT_ATOMS: atom_id res chain seq x y z
N MET A 1 -56.38 25.90 -26.39
CA MET A 1 -56.17 25.96 -27.85
C MET A 1 -54.80 25.44 -28.33
N PHE A 2 -53.90 24.98 -27.44
CA PHE A 2 -52.56 24.48 -27.83
C PHE A 2 -52.42 22.95 -27.88
N LEU A 3 -53.29 22.17 -27.22
CA LEU A 3 -53.23 20.71 -27.24
C LEU A 3 -53.83 20.09 -28.52
N SER A 4 -54.81 20.74 -29.14
CA SER A 4 -55.50 20.22 -30.33
C SER A 4 -54.58 20.20 -31.57
N ASN A 5 -53.81 21.27 -31.77
CA ASN A 5 -52.89 21.38 -32.91
C ASN A 5 -51.66 20.45 -32.79
N LEU A 6 -51.33 20.00 -31.58
CA LEU A 6 -50.22 19.07 -31.36
C LEU A 6 -50.67 17.62 -31.63
N LEU A 7 -51.91 17.28 -31.26
CA LEU A 7 -52.51 15.98 -31.57
C LEU A 7 -52.75 15.77 -33.08
N GLU A 8 -53.21 16.79 -33.81
CA GLU A 8 -53.38 16.72 -35.27
C GLU A 8 -52.03 16.55 -36.01
N LYS A 9 -50.95 17.17 -35.50
CA LYS A 9 -49.61 17.03 -36.07
C LYS A 9 -49.00 15.65 -35.81
N LEU A 10 -49.36 14.97 -34.73
CA LEU A 10 -48.99 13.56 -34.51
C LEU A 10 -49.75 12.61 -35.45
N HIS A 11 -50.93 12.99 -35.93
CA HIS A 11 -51.75 12.15 -36.81
C HIS A 11 -51.16 12.04 -38.23
N SER A 12 -50.38 13.03 -38.68
CA SER A 12 -49.72 13.01 -40.01
C SER A 12 -48.31 12.41 -40.02
N LEU A 13 -47.71 12.23 -38.83
CA LEU A 13 -46.46 11.50 -38.65
C LEU A 13 -46.80 10.05 -38.33
N LYS A 14 -46.71 9.19 -39.36
CA LYS A 14 -46.92 7.73 -39.33
C LYS A 14 -46.56 7.14 -37.95
N LEU A 15 -47.56 6.99 -37.08
CA LEU A 15 -47.41 6.69 -35.65
C LEU A 15 -46.65 5.37 -35.40
N GLU A 16 -46.69 4.47 -36.38
CA GLU A 16 -45.91 3.23 -36.48
C GLU A 16 -44.39 3.43 -36.32
N TYR A 17 -43.85 4.56 -36.77
CA TYR A 17 -42.40 4.86 -36.70
C TYR A 17 -41.99 5.65 -35.46
N LEU A 18 -42.92 6.34 -34.80
CA LEU A 18 -42.63 7.11 -33.59
C LEU A 18 -42.77 6.27 -32.32
N LEU A 19 -43.65 5.26 -32.32
CA LEU A 19 -43.90 4.33 -31.20
C LEU A 19 -42.70 3.46 -30.77
N PRO A 20 -41.80 2.97 -31.66
CA PRO A 20 -40.67 2.17 -31.21
C PRO A 20 -39.68 2.98 -30.36
N LEU A 21 -39.59 4.30 -30.55
CA LEU A 21 -38.62 5.15 -29.85
C LEU A 21 -38.87 5.26 -28.32
N PRO A 22 -40.09 5.55 -27.82
CA PRO A 22 -40.38 5.53 -26.39
C PRO A 22 -40.36 4.09 -25.81
N LEU A 23 -40.68 3.07 -26.61
CA LEU A 23 -40.54 1.67 -26.22
C LEU A 23 -39.07 1.27 -26.02
N LEU A 24 -38.16 1.74 -26.89
CA LEU A 24 -36.73 1.52 -26.76
C LEU A 24 -36.15 2.28 -25.57
N LEU A 25 -36.62 3.50 -25.31
CA LEU A 25 -36.22 4.30 -24.14
C LEU A 25 -36.65 3.64 -22.82
N THR A 26 -37.89 3.14 -22.75
CA THR A 26 -38.40 2.44 -21.55
C THR A 26 -37.72 1.09 -21.34
N ALA A 27 -37.50 0.33 -22.41
CA ALA A 27 -36.73 -0.93 -22.36
C ALA A 27 -35.27 -0.69 -21.95
N PHE A 28 -34.63 0.38 -22.43
CA PHE A 28 -33.28 0.75 -22.04
C PHE A 28 -33.21 1.21 -20.58
N GLY A 29 -34.16 2.01 -20.11
CA GLY A 29 -34.23 2.45 -18.71
C GLY A 29 -34.42 1.29 -17.74
N LEU A 30 -35.45 0.45 -17.97
CA LEU A 30 -35.76 -0.69 -17.10
C LEU A 30 -34.72 -1.81 -17.20
N GLY A 31 -34.24 -2.10 -18.42
CA GLY A 31 -33.23 -3.13 -18.65
C GLY A 31 -31.86 -2.72 -18.13
N GLY A 32 -31.51 -1.44 -18.28
CA GLY A 32 -30.26 -0.86 -17.78
C GLY A 32 -30.16 -0.95 -16.26
N GLU A 33 -31.19 -0.56 -15.52
CA GLU A 33 -31.22 -0.67 -14.06
C GLU A 33 -31.05 -2.11 -13.58
N SER A 34 -31.74 -3.07 -14.21
CA SER A 34 -31.65 -4.48 -13.82
C SER A 34 -30.26 -5.07 -14.12
N LEU A 35 -29.68 -4.79 -15.29
CA LEU A 35 -28.34 -5.28 -15.65
C LEU A 35 -27.25 -4.63 -14.79
N THR A 36 -27.39 -3.32 -14.49
CA THR A 36 -26.47 -2.60 -13.60
C THR A 36 -26.56 -3.13 -12.18
N ASN A 37 -27.77 -3.40 -11.68
CA ASN A 37 -27.96 -4.02 -10.36
C ASN A 37 -27.37 -5.44 -10.30
N ILE A 38 -27.46 -6.26 -11.35
CA ILE A 38 -26.82 -7.58 -11.37
C ILE A 38 -25.29 -7.45 -11.36
N LEU A 39 -24.73 -6.49 -12.09
CA LEU A 39 -23.28 -6.24 -12.10
C LEU A 39 -22.77 -5.65 -10.78
N LEU A 40 -23.52 -4.75 -10.14
CA LEU A 40 -23.15 -4.10 -8.88
C LEU A 40 -23.49 -4.94 -7.63
N SER A 41 -24.54 -5.76 -7.68
CA SER A 41 -24.90 -6.69 -6.58
C SER A 41 -23.94 -7.86 -6.47
N ARG A 42 -23.12 -8.10 -7.50
CA ARG A 42 -21.93 -8.92 -7.36
C ARG A 42 -21.02 -8.21 -6.37
N SER A 43 -21.18 -8.58 -5.10
CA SER A 43 -20.35 -8.18 -3.98
C SER A 43 -18.93 -8.63 -4.30
N HIS A 44 -18.21 -7.77 -5.01
CA HIS A 44 -16.78 -7.77 -4.93
C HIS A 44 -16.50 -7.20 -3.54
N PRO A 45 -15.67 -7.83 -2.71
CA PRO A 45 -15.14 -7.18 -1.54
C PRO A 45 -14.35 -5.97 -2.03
N ILE A 46 -15.04 -4.84 -2.23
CA ILE A 46 -14.43 -3.54 -2.43
C ILE A 46 -13.94 -3.19 -1.03
N ILE A 47 -12.72 -3.61 -0.74
CA ILE A 47 -11.96 -3.11 0.38
C ILE A 47 -12.00 -1.59 0.22
N ASN A 48 -12.62 -0.92 1.19
CA ASN A 48 -12.86 0.51 1.16
C ASN A 48 -11.50 1.23 1.16
N LYS A 49 -10.94 1.48 -0.03
CA LYS A 49 -9.57 2.02 -0.22
C LYS A 49 -9.39 3.41 0.40
N LEU A 50 -10.49 4.10 0.70
CA LEU A 50 -10.50 5.40 1.39
C LEU A 50 -10.15 5.31 2.88
N GLN A 51 -10.11 4.11 3.46
CA GLN A 51 -9.79 3.87 4.88
C GLN A 51 -8.36 3.37 5.10
N ALA A 52 -7.50 3.48 4.08
CA ALA A 52 -6.12 3.00 4.09
C ALA A 52 -5.25 3.65 5.18
N ASP A 53 -5.58 4.88 5.61
CA ASP A 53 -4.83 5.57 6.66
C ASP A 53 -5.21 5.13 8.09
N THR A 54 -6.27 4.34 8.27
CA THR A 54 -6.70 3.87 9.61
C THR A 54 -6.37 2.40 9.85
N GLN A 55 -6.29 1.61 8.78
CA GLN A 55 -5.99 0.20 8.90
C GLN A 55 -4.48 0.02 9.05
N THR A 56 -4.06 -0.58 10.16
CA THR A 56 -2.67 -0.93 10.40
C THR A 56 -2.57 -2.40 10.71
N VAL A 57 -1.48 -3.02 10.28
CA VAL A 57 -1.13 -4.38 10.70
C VAL A 57 0.12 -4.36 11.56
N LYS A 58 0.12 -5.14 12.63
CA LYS A 58 1.31 -5.33 13.46
C LYS A 58 2.18 -6.40 12.83
N ILE A 59 3.38 -6.03 12.41
CA ILE A 59 4.43 -6.95 11.96
C ILE A 59 5.41 -7.24 13.09
N ARG A 60 6.08 -8.39 13.02
CA ARG A 60 7.20 -8.71 13.91
C ARG A 60 8.48 -8.71 13.09
N LEU A 61 9.27 -7.67 13.25
CA LEU A 61 10.56 -7.54 12.61
C LEU A 61 11.64 -8.17 13.48
N ALA A 62 12.24 -9.25 12.98
CA ALA A 62 13.35 -9.94 13.63
C ALA A 62 14.48 -10.14 12.61
N ALA A 63 15.54 -9.35 12.69
CA ALA A 63 16.63 -9.40 11.73
C ALA A 63 17.98 -9.13 12.39
N ASN A 64 19.00 -9.90 11.99
CA ASN A 64 20.39 -9.62 12.34
C ASN A 64 21.04 -8.93 11.14
N VAL A 65 21.41 -7.66 11.28
CA VAL A 65 21.89 -6.84 10.18
C VAL A 65 23.26 -6.26 10.48
N LEU A 66 24.09 -6.11 9.45
CA LEU A 66 25.34 -5.36 9.52
C LEU A 66 25.10 -3.95 8.98
N LEU A 67 25.25 -2.93 9.82
CA LEU A 67 25.15 -1.53 9.38
C LEU A 67 26.36 -1.19 8.52
N THR A 68 26.14 -0.75 7.28
CA THR A 68 27.22 -0.36 6.37
C THR A 68 27.42 1.14 6.32
N GLU A 69 26.32 1.87 6.42
CA GLU A 69 26.32 3.32 6.31
C GLU A 69 25.18 3.87 7.14
N ALA A 70 25.43 5.04 7.71
CA ALA A 70 24.41 5.79 8.40
C ALA A 70 24.53 7.27 8.05
N GLU A 71 23.44 7.82 7.54
CA GLU A 71 23.34 9.22 7.16
C GLU A 71 22.37 9.90 8.13
N ILE A 72 22.77 11.07 8.64
CA ILE A 72 21.95 11.87 9.54
C ILE A 72 21.79 13.24 8.90
N GLU A 73 20.57 13.56 8.50
CA GLU A 73 20.22 14.84 7.91
C GLU A 73 19.31 15.61 8.88
N LYS A 74 19.75 16.80 9.28
CA LYS A 74 18.99 17.65 10.20
C LYS A 74 18.12 18.62 9.39
N GLU A 75 16.81 18.43 9.47
CA GLU A 75 15.82 19.35 8.93
C GLU A 75 15.30 20.32 10.00
N GLN A 76 14.41 21.24 9.61
CA GLN A 76 13.88 22.29 10.49
C GLN A 76 13.01 21.71 11.63
N GLU A 77 12.22 20.68 11.35
CA GLU A 77 11.24 20.10 12.29
C GLU A 77 11.62 18.69 12.78
N PHE A 78 12.46 17.97 12.04
CA PHE A 78 12.91 16.63 12.37
C PHE A 78 14.37 16.39 11.94
N THR A 79 14.92 15.28 12.38
CA THR A 79 16.18 14.72 11.91
C THR A 79 15.87 13.40 11.22
N GLU A 80 16.21 13.31 9.94
CA GLU A 80 16.12 12.08 9.17
C GLU A 80 17.39 11.26 9.42
N VAL A 81 17.19 9.99 9.76
CA VAL A 81 18.29 9.04 9.93
C VAL A 81 18.06 7.90 8.95
N GLU A 82 18.97 7.73 8.01
CA GLU A 82 18.98 6.61 7.08
C GLU A 82 20.05 5.62 7.51
N LEU A 83 19.66 4.37 7.75
CA LEU A 83 20.55 3.27 8.06
C LEU A 83 20.55 2.28 6.90
N LYS A 84 21.71 2.06 6.26
CA LYS A 84 21.88 1.05 5.22
C LYS A 84 22.49 -0.21 5.79
N THR A 85 21.93 -1.36 5.40
CA THR A 85 22.29 -2.66 5.98
C THR A 85 22.77 -3.65 4.91
N ALA A 86 23.75 -4.46 5.27
CA ALA A 86 24.27 -5.56 4.48
C ALA A 86 23.95 -6.93 5.09
N ASN A 87 24.20 -7.98 4.30
CA ASN A 87 24.03 -9.39 4.65
C ASN A 87 22.60 -9.79 5.08
N SER A 88 21.62 -8.96 4.75
CA SER A 88 20.20 -9.21 4.96
C SER A 88 19.39 -8.79 3.73
N VAL A 89 18.15 -9.30 3.65
CA VAL A 89 17.13 -8.82 2.73
C VAL A 89 16.66 -7.41 3.09
N LEU A 90 16.72 -7.01 4.37
CA LEU A 90 16.54 -5.62 4.79
C LEU A 90 17.77 -4.82 4.35
N LYS A 91 17.56 -3.80 3.52
CA LYS A 91 18.63 -2.96 2.94
C LYS A 91 18.67 -1.55 3.52
N LYS A 92 17.52 -1.00 3.90
CA LYS A 92 17.41 0.38 4.35
C LYS A 92 16.34 0.54 5.44
N LEU A 93 16.64 1.36 6.44
CA LEU A 93 15.69 1.83 7.44
C LEU A 93 15.74 3.36 7.49
N ILE A 94 14.59 4.01 7.41
CA ILE A 94 14.48 5.48 7.43
C ILE A 94 13.67 5.89 8.65
N PHE A 95 14.28 6.70 9.51
CA PHE A 95 13.67 7.26 10.72
C PHE A 95 13.46 8.76 10.57
N LYS A 96 12.33 9.25 11.07
CA LYS A 96 12.07 10.69 11.25
C LYS A 96 11.88 10.98 12.72
N ILE A 97 12.87 11.63 13.31
CA ILE A 97 12.98 11.82 14.75
C ILE A 97 12.84 13.32 15.05
N PRO A 98 12.10 13.74 16.08
CA PRO A 98 12.08 15.14 16.49
C PRO A 98 13.51 15.67 16.71
N VAL A 99 13.77 16.93 16.36
CA VAL A 99 15.12 17.51 16.48
C VAL A 99 15.65 17.35 17.91
N ALA A 100 16.70 16.56 18.05
CA ALA A 100 17.30 16.20 19.33
C ALA A 100 18.82 16.02 19.20
N GLU A 101 19.49 15.86 20.34
CA GLU A 101 20.91 15.52 20.39
C GLU A 101 21.15 14.08 19.90
N LEU A 102 22.34 13.83 19.34
CA LEU A 102 22.71 12.54 18.76
C LEU A 102 22.58 11.37 19.76
N SER A 103 22.89 11.58 21.04
CA SER A 103 22.70 10.56 22.08
C SER A 103 21.21 10.20 22.27
N LYS A 104 20.32 11.19 22.25
CA LYS A 104 18.87 10.97 22.32
C LYS A 104 18.35 10.26 21.06
N ILE A 105 18.87 10.62 19.89
CA ILE A 105 18.56 9.95 18.61
C ILE A 105 18.93 8.46 18.69
N LYS A 106 20.14 8.13 19.14
CA LYS A 106 20.61 6.74 19.32
C LYS A 106 19.69 5.95 20.25
N ALA A 107 19.33 6.54 21.39
CA ALA A 107 18.44 5.90 22.36
C ALA A 107 17.03 5.66 21.79
N MET A 108 16.48 6.63 21.06
CA MET A 108 15.17 6.50 20.41
C MET A 108 15.18 5.40 19.34
N ILE A 109 16.21 5.34 18.49
CA ILE A 109 16.36 4.27 17.49
C ILE A 109 16.53 2.90 18.18
N ALA A 110 17.30 2.82 19.26
CA ALA A 110 17.48 1.58 20.01
C ALA A 110 16.16 1.06 20.56
N GLN A 111 15.36 1.95 21.15
CA GLN A 111 14.02 1.63 21.64
C GLN A 111 13.09 1.18 20.52
N GLU A 112 13.08 1.88 19.39
CA GLU A 112 12.22 1.56 18.25
C GLU A 112 12.57 0.21 17.61
N LEU A 113 13.87 -0.13 17.55
CA LEU A 113 14.36 -1.40 17.03
C LEU A 113 14.31 -2.55 18.05
N GLY A 114 13.94 -2.27 19.30
CA GLY A 114 13.92 -3.25 20.39
C GLY A 114 15.32 -3.79 20.75
N VAL A 115 16.36 -2.98 20.53
CA VAL A 115 17.75 -3.33 20.83
C VAL A 115 18.04 -2.97 22.28
N SER A 116 18.48 -3.95 23.07
CA SER A 116 18.89 -3.74 24.46
C SER A 116 20.31 -3.17 24.52
N GLY A 117 20.45 -1.85 24.39
CA GLY A 117 21.73 -1.14 24.52
C GLY A 117 21.78 0.17 23.73
N GLU A 118 22.90 0.88 23.83
CA GLU A 118 23.17 2.03 22.97
C GLU A 118 23.57 1.54 21.58
N ILE A 119 22.89 2.01 20.53
CA ILE A 119 23.29 1.69 19.15
C ILE A 119 24.41 2.64 18.73
N GLU A 120 25.53 2.07 18.32
CA GLU A 120 26.53 2.82 17.56
C GLU A 120 26.07 2.95 16.11
N ILE A 121 25.68 4.17 15.76
CA ILE A 121 25.33 4.56 14.38
C ILE A 121 26.64 4.75 13.60
N GLN A 122 27.36 3.65 13.37
CA GLN A 122 28.62 3.63 12.63
C GLN A 122 28.72 2.37 11.77
N ALA A 123 29.42 2.51 10.65
CA ALA A 123 29.67 1.40 9.74
C ALA A 123 30.33 0.21 10.46
N ASN A 124 30.00 -0.99 10.00
CA ASN A 124 30.49 -2.27 10.52
C ASN A 124 29.95 -2.70 11.90
N THR A 125 28.81 -2.15 12.32
CA THR A 125 28.13 -2.53 13.57
C THR A 125 27.06 -3.59 13.32
N GLN A 126 27.06 -4.68 14.08
CA GLN A 126 25.99 -5.69 14.01
C GLN A 126 24.84 -5.32 14.95
N ILE A 127 23.61 -5.34 14.43
CA ILE A 127 22.41 -4.99 15.17
C ILE A 127 21.42 -6.15 15.08
N GLN A 128 20.92 -6.59 16.23
CA GLN A 128 19.83 -7.56 16.31
C GLN A 128 18.50 -6.82 16.53
N ILE A 129 17.75 -6.62 15.45
CA ILE A 129 16.46 -5.95 15.49
C ILE A 129 15.42 -6.95 15.99
N ARG A 130 14.63 -6.54 16.98
CA ARG A 130 13.49 -7.31 17.51
C ARG A 130 12.37 -6.36 17.91
N SER A 131 11.59 -5.94 16.93
CA SER A 131 10.54 -4.94 17.15
C SER A 131 9.20 -5.38 16.59
N ALA A 132 8.14 -4.89 17.21
CA ALA A 132 6.77 -5.02 16.71
C ALA A 132 6.34 -3.66 16.17
N VAL A 133 6.14 -3.56 14.86
CA VAL A 133 5.90 -2.28 14.18
C VAL A 133 4.51 -2.29 13.56
N GLN A 134 3.81 -1.16 13.64
CA GLN A 134 2.53 -0.97 12.95
C GLN A 134 2.79 -0.48 11.53
N VAL A 135 2.19 -1.15 10.54
CA VAL A 135 2.41 -0.91 9.12
C VAL A 135 1.13 -0.39 8.49
N LEU A 136 1.24 0.69 7.72
CA LEU A 136 0.14 1.27 6.91
C LEU A 136 -0.02 0.50 5.59
N GLY A 137 1.09 0.12 4.98
CA GLY A 137 1.05 -0.56 3.69
C GLY A 137 2.41 -1.06 3.26
N ILE A 138 2.37 -2.05 2.37
CA ILE A 138 3.53 -2.73 1.83
C ILE A 138 3.45 -2.66 0.30
N LEU A 139 4.46 -2.07 -0.34
CA LEU A 139 4.56 -2.01 -1.78
C LEU A 139 5.67 -2.93 -2.26
N ALA A 140 5.32 -3.95 -3.04
CA ALA A 140 6.26 -4.87 -3.65
C ALA A 140 6.42 -4.57 -5.15
N GLU A 141 7.60 -4.11 -5.53
CA GLU A 141 8.00 -3.81 -6.89
C GLU A 141 8.86 -4.92 -7.47
N ILE A 142 8.26 -5.72 -8.35
CA ILE A 142 8.91 -6.85 -9.00
C ILE A 142 9.67 -6.36 -10.23
N GLU A 143 10.99 -6.41 -10.20
CA GLU A 143 11.86 -6.01 -11.30
C GLU A 143 12.38 -7.23 -12.07
N LYS A 144 11.66 -7.65 -13.11
CA LYS A 144 11.99 -8.89 -13.85
C LYS A 144 13.37 -8.89 -14.48
N LYS A 145 13.79 -7.77 -15.09
CA LYS A 145 15.12 -7.60 -15.69
C LYS A 145 16.26 -7.81 -14.72
N ARG A 146 16.09 -7.33 -13.48
CA ARG A 146 17.11 -7.42 -12.44
C ARG A 146 16.99 -8.68 -11.58
N ARG A 147 15.97 -9.51 -11.83
CA ARG A 147 15.66 -10.73 -11.09
C ARG A 147 15.54 -10.50 -9.58
N LEU A 148 15.03 -9.33 -9.19
CA LEU A 148 14.84 -8.92 -7.80
C LEU A 148 13.48 -8.26 -7.61
N THR A 149 13.03 -8.24 -6.36
CA THR A 149 11.84 -7.51 -5.94
C THR A 149 12.22 -6.54 -4.83
N LYS A 150 11.98 -5.24 -5.03
CA LYS A 150 12.10 -4.22 -3.99
C LYS A 150 10.79 -4.16 -3.21
N VAL A 151 10.84 -4.23 -1.89
CA VAL A 151 9.65 -4.12 -1.03
C VAL A 151 9.81 -2.95 -0.09
N GLU A 152 8.91 -1.98 -0.20
CA GLU A 152 8.84 -0.82 0.68
C GLU A 152 7.72 -1.02 1.69
N VAL A 153 8.05 -0.92 2.98
CA VAL A 153 7.10 -1.03 4.08
C VAL A 153 6.97 0.32 4.74
N ASN A 154 5.77 0.91 4.70
CA ASN A 154 5.48 2.20 5.33
C ASN A 154 4.82 1.97 6.68
N THR A 155 5.34 2.62 7.72
CA THR A 155 4.94 2.37 9.11
C THR A 155 4.07 3.49 9.65
N ALA A 156 3.15 3.13 10.54
CA ALA A 156 2.24 4.04 11.23
C ALA A 156 2.78 4.36 12.63
N ASN A 157 2.48 5.56 13.12
CA ASN A 157 2.58 5.91 14.55
C ASN A 157 3.95 5.59 15.20
N SER A 158 5.03 5.64 14.42
CA SER A 158 6.40 5.31 14.83
C SER A 158 7.39 6.35 14.30
N ILE A 159 8.57 6.46 14.94
CA ILE A 159 9.69 7.25 14.40
C ILE A 159 10.37 6.55 13.23
N LEU A 160 10.33 5.21 13.17
CA LEU A 160 10.65 4.45 11.97
C LEU A 160 9.51 4.73 10.99
N LYS A 161 9.81 5.26 9.80
CA LYS A 161 8.79 5.64 8.79
C LYS A 161 8.77 4.72 7.59
N LYS A 162 9.93 4.16 7.22
CA LYS A 162 10.05 3.29 6.07
C LYS A 162 11.11 2.20 6.31
N LEU A 163 10.82 1.00 5.82
CA LEU A 163 11.80 -0.06 5.61
C LEU A 163 11.85 -0.43 4.14
N GLU A 164 13.04 -0.69 3.60
CA GLU A 164 13.22 -1.21 2.25
C GLU A 164 13.92 -2.57 2.29
N PHE A 165 13.28 -3.55 1.68
CA PHE A 165 13.79 -4.90 1.51
C PHE A 165 14.08 -5.17 0.03
N GLU A 166 15.04 -6.06 -0.23
CA GLU A 166 15.34 -6.57 -1.56
C GLU A 166 15.35 -8.09 -1.52
N PHE A 167 14.39 -8.70 -2.24
CA PHE A 167 14.24 -10.14 -2.32
C PHE A 167 14.77 -10.67 -3.67
N PRO A 168 15.54 -11.76 -3.68
CA PRO A 168 16.11 -12.35 -4.90
C PRO A 168 15.11 -13.24 -5.65
N VAL A 169 13.84 -12.85 -5.68
CA VAL A 169 12.75 -13.57 -6.34
C VAL A 169 11.87 -12.59 -7.10
N THR A 170 11.22 -13.06 -8.15
CA THR A 170 10.34 -12.24 -8.99
C THR A 170 8.96 -12.86 -9.24
N GLU A 171 8.76 -14.11 -8.81
CA GLU A 171 7.48 -14.76 -8.94
C GLU A 171 6.53 -14.32 -7.82
N LEU A 172 5.31 -13.91 -8.18
CA LEU A 172 4.37 -13.27 -7.26
C LEU A 172 4.06 -14.14 -6.03
N SER A 173 3.88 -15.44 -6.21
CA SER A 173 3.65 -16.40 -5.13
C SER A 173 4.85 -16.47 -4.18
N SER A 174 6.06 -16.57 -4.72
CA SER A 174 7.32 -16.60 -3.98
C SER A 174 7.57 -15.29 -3.23
N VAL A 175 7.33 -14.15 -3.87
CA VAL A 175 7.42 -12.82 -3.25
C VAL A 175 6.45 -12.72 -2.07
N LYS A 176 5.18 -13.11 -2.26
CA LYS A 176 4.18 -13.10 -1.19
C LYS A 176 4.62 -13.96 -0.01
N ALA A 177 5.12 -15.17 -0.28
CA ALA A 177 5.59 -16.08 0.77
C ALA A 177 6.77 -15.48 1.55
N MET A 178 7.76 -14.89 0.85
CA MET A 178 8.91 -14.25 1.50
C MET A 178 8.50 -13.05 2.35
N ILE A 179 7.63 -12.17 1.85
CA ILE A 179 7.14 -11.02 2.62
C ILE A 179 6.43 -11.49 3.88
N ASN A 180 5.56 -12.50 3.77
CA ASN A 180 4.82 -13.02 4.93
C ASN A 180 5.75 -13.62 5.97
N GLN A 181 6.74 -14.39 5.54
CA GLN A 181 7.72 -15.00 6.42
C GLN A 181 8.58 -13.93 7.12
N GLU A 182 9.10 -12.97 6.36
CA GLU A 182 10.04 -11.96 6.88
C GLU A 182 9.35 -10.95 7.81
N LEU A 183 8.10 -10.57 7.52
CA LEU A 183 7.34 -9.62 8.31
C LEU A 183 6.45 -10.29 9.38
N GLY A 184 6.36 -11.62 9.38
CA GLY A 184 5.49 -12.37 10.28
C GLY A 184 4.01 -12.07 10.09
N LEU A 185 3.59 -11.80 8.85
CA LEU A 185 2.20 -11.49 8.49
C LEU A 185 1.35 -12.76 8.38
N SER A 186 0.08 -12.65 8.78
CA SER A 186 -0.89 -13.70 8.49
C SER A 186 -1.27 -13.72 6.99
N HIS A 187 -1.82 -14.84 6.52
CA HIS A 187 -2.25 -14.97 5.12
C HIS A 187 -3.37 -14.00 4.73
N GLU A 188 -4.21 -13.61 5.70
CA GLU A 188 -5.33 -12.68 5.52
C GLU A 188 -4.82 -11.23 5.40
N ASP A 189 -3.92 -10.82 6.29
CA ASP A 189 -3.32 -9.47 6.29
C ASP A 189 -2.52 -9.20 5.01
N ALA A 190 -1.81 -10.22 4.52
CA ALA A 190 -0.99 -10.12 3.31
C ALA A 190 -1.80 -9.69 2.07
N GLY A 191 -3.06 -10.12 1.96
CA GLY A 191 -3.93 -9.75 0.84
C GLY A 191 -4.46 -8.31 0.92
N MET A 192 -4.49 -7.74 2.12
CA MET A 192 -5.08 -6.41 2.37
C MET A 192 -4.04 -5.30 2.33
N PHE A 193 -2.83 -5.56 2.81
CA PHE A 193 -1.79 -4.54 2.96
C PHE A 193 -0.70 -4.57 1.89
N ILE A 194 -0.57 -5.65 1.12
CA ILE A 194 0.46 -5.77 0.08
C ILE A 194 -0.10 -5.35 -1.28
N SER A 195 0.49 -4.31 -1.85
CA SER A 195 0.28 -3.89 -3.23
C SER A 195 1.45 -4.33 -4.10
N TYR A 196 1.15 -4.89 -5.29
CA TYR A 196 2.18 -5.38 -6.21
C TYR A 196 2.27 -4.51 -7.46
N ARG A 197 3.49 -4.20 -7.88
CA ARG A 197 3.79 -3.52 -9.14
C ARG A 197 4.86 -4.28 -9.90
N VAL A 198 4.56 -4.70 -11.13
CA VAL A 198 5.53 -5.41 -11.98
C VAL A 198 6.17 -4.44 -12.95
N LYS A 199 7.49 -4.36 -12.93
CA LYS A 199 8.31 -3.64 -13.91
C LYS A 199 9.00 -4.65 -14.82
N ASN A 200 8.79 -4.49 -16.13
CA ASN A 200 9.37 -5.35 -17.17
C ASN A 200 10.72 -4.85 -17.65
#